data_AF-A0A563CZR5-F1
#
_entry.id   AF-A0A563CZR5-F1
#
_cell.length_a   1.000
_cell.length_b   1.000
_cell.length_c   1.000
_cell.angle_alpha   90.00
_cell.angle_beta   90.00
_cell.angle_gamma   90.00
#
_symmetry.space_group_name_H-M   'P 1'
#
loop_
_entity.id
_entity.type
_entity.pdbx_description
1 polymer ?
#
loop_
_entity_poly.entity_id
_entity_poly.type
_entity_poly.pdbx_seq_one_letter_code
_entity_poly.pdbx_strand_id
1 'polypeptide(L)'
;MPKITNGHIITKNLDGTDHLDCLYRISLKALIYNDAGQILVVKEIDRTYWDLPGGGMDFGETIESSLKRELLEEVGYKGGLRYQLFDAS
;
A
#
# COMPACT_ATOMS: atom_id res chain seq x y z
N MET A 1 5.84 -23.89 -8.74
CA MET A 1 6.54 -22.89 -9.59
C MET A 1 5.54 -21.79 -9.92
N PRO A 2 5.92 -20.51 -9.81
CA PRO A 2 5.06 -19.40 -10.21
C PRO A 2 4.71 -19.50 -11.69
N LYS A 3 3.44 -19.29 -12.06
CA LYS A 3 3.03 -19.15 -13.47
C LYS A 3 2.97 -17.66 -13.78
N ILE A 4 3.69 -17.24 -14.81
CA ILE A 4 3.69 -15.86 -15.30
C ILE A 4 2.65 -15.75 -16.43
N THR A 5 1.70 -14.83 -16.31
CA THR A 5 0.69 -14.58 -17.32
C THR A 5 0.37 -13.08 -17.38
N ASN A 6 0.37 -12.47 -18.56
CA ASN A 6 -0.12 -11.10 -18.84
C ASN A 6 0.24 -9.98 -17.84
N GLY A 7 1.40 -10.02 -17.18
CA GLY A 7 1.84 -8.97 -16.23
C GLY A 7 1.58 -9.26 -14.75
N HIS A 8 1.13 -10.48 -14.44
CA HIS A 8 0.78 -10.92 -13.09
C HIS A 8 1.48 -12.26 -12.81
N ILE A 9 1.79 -12.51 -11.54
CA ILE A 9 2.42 -13.74 -11.06
C ILE A 9 1.40 -14.48 -10.21
N ILE A 10 1.16 -15.75 -10.51
CA ILE A 10 0.37 -16.61 -9.63
C ILE A 10 1.33 -17.24 -8.61
N THR A 11 1.15 -16.87 -7.36
CA THR A 11 1.84 -17.40 -6.17
C THR A 11 0.90 -18.30 -5.36
N LYS A 12 1.39 -18.88 -4.27
CA LYS A 12 0.64 -19.79 -3.40
C LYS A 12 0.58 -19.20 -1.99
N ASN A 13 -0.60 -19.08 -1.42
CA ASN A 13 -0.81 -18.82 0.00
C ASN A 13 -0.33 -20.00 0.85
N LEU A 14 -0.18 -19.78 2.16
CA LEU A 14 0.22 -20.82 3.12
C LEU A 14 -0.77 -21.99 3.18
N ASP A 15 -2.05 -21.75 2.90
CA ASP A 15 -3.10 -22.76 2.82
C ASP A 15 -3.16 -23.50 1.46
N GLY A 16 -2.24 -23.17 0.54
CA GLY A 16 -2.15 -23.77 -0.79
C GLY A 16 -3.09 -23.18 -1.84
N THR A 17 -3.89 -22.16 -1.49
CA THR A 17 -4.72 -21.41 -2.46
C THR A 17 -3.84 -20.53 -3.34
N ASP A 18 -4.32 -20.24 -4.56
CA ASP A 18 -3.59 -19.38 -5.50
C ASP A 18 -3.75 -17.91 -5.08
N HIS A 19 -2.64 -17.17 -5.08
CA HIS A 19 -2.58 -15.74 -4.80
C HIS A 19 -2.08 -15.01 -6.04
N LEU A 20 -2.86 -14.05 -6.53
CA LEU A 20 -2.53 -13.27 -7.71
C LEU A 20 -1.70 -12.05 -7.29
N ASP A 21 -0.51 -11.94 -7.84
CA ASP A 21 0.47 -10.92 -7.49
C ASP A 21 0.90 -10.12 -8.72
N CYS A 22 1.49 -8.96 -8.48
CA CYS A 22 1.97 -8.05 -9.51
C CYS A 22 3.42 -8.36 -9.89
N LEU A 23 3.75 -8.35 -11.18
CA LEU A 23 5.16 -8.49 -11.61
C LEU A 23 6.02 -7.31 -11.15
N TYR A 24 5.45 -6.10 -11.16
CA TYR A 24 6.00 -4.91 -10.52
C TYR A 24 4.99 -4.40 -9.50
N ARG A 25 5.41 -4.23 -8.25
CA ARG A 25 4.52 -3.74 -7.20
C ARG A 25 4.46 -2.22 -7.24
N ILE A 26 3.29 -1.69 -7.56
CA ILE A 26 2.99 -0.26 -7.38
C ILE A 26 2.94 -0.01 -5.88
N SER A 27 3.70 0.98 -5.39
CA SER A 27 3.60 1.43 -4.01
C SER A 27 2.93 2.80 -3.95
N LEU A 28 2.10 2.98 -2.93
CA LEU A 28 1.35 4.20 -2.67
C LEU A 28 1.74 4.72 -1.29
N LYS A 29 1.98 6.03 -1.20
CA LYS A 29 2.33 6.70 0.06
C LYS A 29 1.39 7.89 0.31
N ALA A 30 0.93 8.03 1.54
CA ALA A 30 0.05 9.11 1.98
C ALA A 30 0.85 10.28 2.54
N LEU A 31 0.68 11.48 1.97
CA LEU A 31 1.19 12.72 2.53
C LEU A 31 0.06 13.42 3.30
N ILE A 32 0.02 13.23 4.63
CA ILE A 32 -1.07 13.71 5.48
C ILE A 32 -0.60 14.87 6.33
N TYR A 33 -1.36 15.97 6.31
CA TYR A 33 -1.11 17.18 7.10
C TYR A 33 -2.11 17.31 8.25
N ASN A 34 -1.66 17.80 9.40
CA ASN A 34 -2.55 18.36 10.42
C ASN A 34 -2.78 19.87 10.20
N ASP A 35 -3.63 20.48 11.01
CA ASP A 35 -3.97 21.91 10.92
C ASP A 35 -2.77 22.84 11.18
N ALA A 36 -1.71 22.34 11.82
CA ALA A 36 -0.46 23.07 12.03
C ALA A 36 0.53 22.92 10.86
N GLY A 37 0.15 22.21 9.79
CA GLY A 37 1.00 21.97 8.62
C GLY A 37 2.10 20.92 8.84
N GLN A 38 2.03 20.14 9.93
CA GLN A 38 2.97 19.05 10.19
C GLN A 38 2.56 17.79 9.43
N ILE A 39 3.54 16.99 9.02
CA ILE A 39 3.35 15.76 8.26
C ILE A 39 3.35 14.55 9.21
N LEU A 40 2.39 13.64 9.00
CA LEU A 40 2.39 12.33 9.65
C LEU A 40 3.44 11.42 9.02
N VAL A 41 4.28 10.83 9.86
CA VAL A 41 5.24 9.79 9.49
C VAL A 41 5.06 8.58 10.39
N VAL A 42 5.35 7.40 9.87
CA VAL A 42 5.31 6.13 10.61
C VAL A 42 6.71 5.52 10.68
N LYS A 43 6.93 4.70 11.72
CA LYS A 43 8.12 3.88 11.86
C LYS A 43 7.68 2.45 12.15
N GLU A 44 7.81 1.60 11.15
CA GLU A 44 7.59 0.16 11.30
C GLU A 44 8.59 -0.42 12.31
N ILE A 45 8.16 -1.46 13.05
CA ILE A 45 8.93 -2.07 14.15
C ILE A 45 10.35 -2.47 13.70
N ASP A 46 10.49 -2.98 12.48
CA ASP A 46 11.74 -3.52 11.95
C ASP A 46 12.52 -2.52 11.06
N ARG A 47 12.13 -1.24 11.04
CA ARG A 47 12.79 -0.19 10.25
C ARG A 47 13.58 0.79 11.11
N THR A 48 14.75 1.19 10.60
CA THR A 48 15.61 2.18 11.25
C THR A 48 15.27 3.63 10.87
N TYR A 49 14.39 3.83 9.90
CA TYR A 49 14.00 5.12 9.35
C TYR A 49 12.49 5.36 9.47
N TRP A 50 12.10 6.64 9.37
CA TRP A 50 10.72 7.08 9.27
C TRP A 50 10.32 7.14 7.80
N ASP A 51 9.06 6.84 7.52
CA ASP A 51 8.50 6.85 6.17
C ASP A 51 7.09 7.47 6.20
N LEU A 52 6.55 7.78 5.03
CA LEU A 52 5.14 8.09 4.88
C LEU A 52 4.29 6.83 5.08
N PRO A 53 3.09 6.95 5.66
CA PRO A 53 2.14 5.84 5.74
C PRO A 53 1.82 5.30 4.35
N GLY A 54 1.66 3.99 4.21
CA GLY A 54 1.32 3.34 2.96
C GLY A 54 2.25 2.20 2.59
N GLY A 55 1.81 1.40 1.63
CA GLY A 55 2.51 0.18 1.25
C GLY A 55 2.34 -0.16 -0.23
N GLY A 56 2.38 -1.45 -0.51
CA GLY A 56 2.24 -1.94 -1.87
C GLY A 56 0.78 -2.23 -2.19
N MET A 57 0.37 -1.85 -3.39
CA MET A 57 -0.96 -2.13 -3.90
C MET A 57 -1.08 -3.60 -4.29
N ASP A 58 -2.12 -4.25 -3.77
CA ASP A 58 -2.39 -5.64 -4.10
C ASP A 58 -3.12 -5.75 -5.43
N PHE A 59 -3.06 -6.93 -6.04
CA PHE A 59 -3.60 -7.11 -7.37
C PHE A 59 -5.12 -6.86 -7.40
N GLY A 60 -5.56 -5.98 -8.32
CA GLY A 60 -6.96 -5.64 -8.50
C GLY A 60 -7.47 -4.56 -7.53
N GLU A 61 -6.66 -4.08 -6.58
CA GLU A 61 -7.03 -2.93 -5.76
C GLU A 61 -7.08 -1.65 -6.61
N THR A 62 -8.02 -0.77 -6.26
CA THR A 62 -7.97 0.64 -6.68
C THR A 62 -6.98 1.38 -5.77
N ILE A 63 -6.49 2.54 -6.23
CA ILE A 63 -5.63 3.40 -5.39
C ILE A 63 -6.32 3.74 -4.06
N GLU A 64 -7.61 4.07 -4.10
CA GLU A 64 -8.37 4.41 -2.89
C GLU A 64 -8.53 3.23 -1.94
N SER A 65 -8.89 2.04 -2.45
CA SER A 65 -9.07 0.85 -1.60
C SER A 65 -7.75 0.43 -0.96
N SER A 66 -6.66 0.47 -1.73
CA SER A 66 -5.32 0.15 -1.25
C SER A 66 -4.87 1.13 -0.15
N LEU A 67 -5.01 2.43 -0.40
CA LEU A 67 -4.63 3.46 0.57
C LEU A 67 -5.47 3.37 1.86
N LYS A 68 -6.76 3.05 1.76
CA LYS A 68 -7.61 2.82 2.93
C LYS A 68 -7.17 1.62 3.76
N ARG A 69 -6.80 0.51 3.12
CA ARG A 69 -6.29 -0.69 3.80
C ARG A 69 -5.01 -0.38 4.57
N GLU A 70 -4.02 0.21 3.89
CA GLU A 70 -2.73 0.55 4.50
C GLU A 70 -2.89 1.54 5.67
N LEU A 71 -3.70 2.59 5.52
CA LEU A 71 -3.96 3.55 6.60
C LEU A 71 -4.71 2.94 7.78
N LEU A 72 -5.54 1.93 7.55
CA LEU A 72 -6.17 1.18 8.63
C LEU A 72 -5.14 0.32 9.37
N GLU A 73 -4.28 -0.38 8.64
CA GLU A 73 -3.27 -1.29 9.17
C GLU A 73 -2.19 -0.57 9.98
N GLU A 74 -1.66 0.54 9.46
CA GLU A 74 -0.50 1.23 10.06
C GLU A 74 -0.90 2.29 11.11
N VAL A 75 -2.02 2.97 10.92
CA VAL A 75 -2.42 4.13 11.75
C VAL A 75 -3.85 4.07 12.26
N GLY A 76 -4.59 2.99 11.98
CA GLY A 76 -5.95 2.78 12.51
C GLY A 76 -7.03 3.69 11.91
N TYR A 77 -6.76 4.36 10.78
CA TYR A 77 -7.69 5.31 10.18
C TYR A 77 -8.87 4.61 9.49
N LYS A 78 -10.09 5.10 9.74
CA LYS A 78 -11.36 4.52 9.21
C LYS A 78 -12.24 5.53 8.47
N GLY A 79 -11.72 6.74 8.24
CA GLY A 79 -12.48 7.83 7.62
C GLY A 79 -12.52 7.78 6.10
N GLY A 80 -13.22 8.74 5.51
CA GLY A 80 -13.22 8.95 4.07
C GLY A 80 -11.95 9.64 3.60
N LEU A 81 -11.47 9.31 2.40
CA LEU A 81 -10.31 9.94 1.81
C LEU A 81 -10.72 11.01 0.81
N ARG A 82 -10.06 12.16 0.87
CA ARG A 82 -9.97 13.11 -0.23
C ARG A 82 -8.49 13.24 -0.56
N TYR A 83 -8.10 12.83 -1.76
CA TYR A 83 -6.70 12.78 -2.16
C TYR A 83 -6.49 13.39 -3.54
N GLN A 84 -5.25 13.77 -3.79
CA GLN A 84 -4.72 14.11 -5.10
C GLN A 84 -3.57 13.14 -5.39
N LEU A 85 -3.50 12.66 -6.63
CA LEU A 85 -2.42 11.78 -7.06
C LEU A 85 -1.24 12.61 -7.56
N PHE A 86 -0.06 12.26 -7.08
CA PHE A 86 1.22 12.80 -7.56
C PHE A 86 2.03 11.63 -8.07
N ASP A 87 2.46 11.69 -9.32
CA ASP A 87 3.39 10.72 -9.88
C ASP A 87 4.81 11.07 -9.40
N ALA A 88 5.54 10.07 -8.93
CA ALA A 88 6.90 10.19 -8.39
C ALA A 88 7.92 9.38 -9.20
N SER A 89 7.67 9.23 -10.50
CA SER A 89 8.59 8.59 -11.48
C SER A 89 9.84 9.40 -11.79
#